data_AF-A0A915Q428-F1
#
_entry.id   AF-A0A915Q428-F1
#
_cell.length_a   1.000
_cell.length_b   1.000
_cell.length_c   1.000
_cell.angle_alpha   90.00
_cell.angle_beta   90.00
_cell.angle_gamma   90.00
#
_symmetry.space_group_name_H-M   'P 1'
#
loop_
_entity.id
_entity.type
_entity.pdbx_description
1 polymer ?
#
loop_
_entity_poly.entity_id
_entity_poly.type
_entity_poly.pdbx_seq_one_letter_code
_entity_poly.pdbx_strand_id
1 'polypeptide(L)'
;MAGIKQPLDLSKYGKRDSLVRQASVDRLQNAAIKQQNVEKYRKEIVDSSEYARILKKLNDEGVELIRTSEVDVPMRFALILSAEEDSAQFLSSTLIDYEKNGVRLKHLEIRPEKERNGSYGYGDEAYIKRREELNEIAKAYKYGDDLPEIEYSPEEHKVWEIVFKKLQSLHSSHTCIEYQQNFRQMELEGLLEPSRIPKLSHVNKYLQRKTGFTLRPCSGLLSARDFLASLAFRVFQTTIYIRHHGSPHHSPEPDLVHEFIGHCPMFADPFIAQMSQQIGLLSLGATDEQIEQLATMYWFMIEFGLCRQDDQLKAIGAGLLSSYGELMHACSDKPIHEEFDPQRAAVQKYEDSDYQPLYFVADSIFDAVTKLRHKF
;
A
#
# COMPACT_ATOMS: atom_id res chain seq x y z
N MET A 1 -29.51 51.31 -14.54
CA MET A 1 -29.10 50.17 -15.40
C MET A 1 -27.60 50.20 -15.53
N ALA A 2 -26.90 49.30 -14.85
CA ALA A 2 -25.46 49.14 -15.00
C ALA A 2 -25.08 47.66 -14.84
N GLY A 3 -24.27 47.16 -15.78
CA GLY A 3 -23.15 46.28 -15.47
C GLY A 3 -23.17 44.82 -15.96
N ILE A 4 -22.18 44.52 -16.83
CA ILE A 4 -21.20 43.40 -16.71
C ILE A 4 -21.78 41.99 -17.02
N LYS A 5 -21.28 41.12 -17.91
CA LYS A 5 -19.91 40.71 -18.32
C LYS A 5 -20.06 39.93 -19.66
N GLN A 6 -19.16 40.08 -20.64
CA GLN A 6 -18.94 39.05 -21.66
C GLN A 6 -17.70 38.21 -21.27
N PRO A 7 -17.85 36.89 -21.10
CA PRO A 7 -16.94 35.90 -21.71
C PRO A 7 -17.66 34.53 -21.97
N LEU A 8 -17.16 33.49 -22.64
CA LEU A 8 -15.90 33.14 -23.29
C LEU A 8 -16.21 32.16 -24.46
N ASP A 9 -15.36 32.19 -25.48
CA ASP A 9 -15.30 31.37 -26.70
C ASP A 9 -15.15 29.85 -26.44
N LEU A 10 -15.89 29.02 -27.19
CA LEU A 10 -15.74 27.55 -27.21
C LEU A 10 -15.58 26.96 -28.61
N SER A 11 -15.57 27.80 -29.65
CA SER A 11 -15.52 27.34 -31.05
C SER A 11 -14.11 26.93 -31.51
N LYS A 12 -13.09 27.21 -30.70
CA LYS A 12 -11.67 26.91 -30.97
C LYS A 12 -11.17 25.59 -30.38
N TYR A 13 -11.96 24.91 -29.56
CA TYR A 13 -11.61 23.61 -29.00
C TYR A 13 -12.35 22.51 -29.78
N GLY A 14 -11.62 21.86 -30.68
CA GLY A 14 -12.14 20.76 -31.47
C GLY A 14 -12.69 19.62 -30.61
N LYS A 15 -13.82 19.07 -31.05
CA LYS A 15 -14.52 17.90 -30.51
C LYS A 15 -13.58 16.80 -29.99
N ARG A 16 -13.71 16.46 -28.71
CA ARG A 16 -13.63 15.08 -28.18
C ARG A 16 -14.63 14.94 -27.03
N ASP A 17 -15.80 14.40 -27.35
CA ASP A 17 -16.71 13.85 -26.33
C ASP A 17 -15.98 12.72 -25.61
N SER A 18 -15.61 12.93 -24.34
CA SER A 18 -14.97 11.87 -23.56
C SER A 18 -16.04 10.94 -22.97
N LEU A 19 -15.86 9.64 -23.18
CA LEU A 19 -16.63 8.56 -22.55
C LEU A 19 -16.73 8.70 -21.02
N VAL A 20 -15.78 9.41 -20.42
CA VAL A 20 -15.68 9.75 -18.99
C VAL A 20 -16.80 10.70 -18.55
N ARG A 21 -17.18 11.67 -19.38
CA ARG A 21 -18.29 12.59 -19.09
C ARG A 21 -19.64 11.88 -19.16
N GLN A 22 -19.78 10.95 -20.11
CA GLN A 22 -20.97 10.10 -20.23
C GLN A 22 -21.14 9.19 -19.01
N ALA A 23 -20.06 8.52 -18.58
CA ALA A 23 -20.06 7.62 -17.43
C ALA A 23 -20.36 8.33 -16.08
N SER A 24 -19.93 9.58 -15.89
CA SER A 24 -20.20 10.35 -14.67
C SER A 24 -21.67 10.77 -14.55
N VAL A 25 -22.31 11.13 -15.68
CA VAL A 25 -23.73 11.44 -15.74
C VAL A 25 -24.59 10.18 -15.54
N ASP A 26 -24.19 9.06 -16.14
CA ASP A 26 -24.86 7.76 -15.96
C ASP A 26 -24.78 7.30 -14.48
N ARG A 27 -23.66 7.53 -13.80
CA ARG A 27 -23.46 7.18 -12.38
C ARG A 27 -24.41 7.93 -11.44
N LEU A 28 -24.64 9.23 -11.71
CA LEU A 28 -25.55 10.07 -10.91
C LEU A 28 -27.02 9.79 -11.22
N GLN A 29 -27.35 9.48 -12.47
CA GLN A 29 -28.72 9.10 -12.87
C GLN A 29 -29.11 7.72 -12.34
N ASN A 30 -28.17 6.78 -12.24
CA ASN A 30 -28.44 5.41 -11.83
C ASN A 30 -28.43 5.17 -10.31
N ALA A 31 -28.04 6.15 -9.50
CA ALA A 31 -27.97 5.99 -8.04
C ALA A 31 -29.34 5.69 -7.39
N ALA A 32 -30.41 6.37 -7.85
CA ALA A 32 -31.76 6.13 -7.36
C ALA A 32 -32.30 4.75 -7.81
N ILE A 33 -31.97 4.35 -9.05
CA ILE A 33 -32.33 3.04 -9.60
C ILE A 33 -31.58 1.93 -8.86
N LYS A 34 -30.31 2.15 -8.51
CA LYS A 34 -29.49 1.24 -7.70
C LYS A 34 -30.13 0.97 -6.35
N GLN A 35 -30.51 2.02 -5.63
CA GLN A 35 -31.17 1.91 -4.33
C GLN A 35 -32.53 1.19 -4.43
N GLN A 36 -33.34 1.52 -5.44
CA GLN A 36 -34.62 0.87 -5.71
C GLN A 36 -34.45 -0.63 -6.06
N ASN A 37 -33.41 -0.97 -6.81
CA ASN A 37 -33.08 -2.35 -7.16
C ASN A 37 -32.61 -3.14 -5.95
N VAL A 38 -31.74 -2.57 -5.10
CA VAL A 38 -31.30 -3.22 -3.85
C VAL A 38 -32.49 -3.49 -2.92
N GLU A 39 -33.40 -2.53 -2.75
CA GLU A 39 -34.61 -2.71 -1.94
C GLU A 39 -35.54 -3.80 -2.51
N LYS A 40 -35.72 -3.82 -3.83
CA LYS A 40 -36.49 -4.85 -4.54
C LYS A 40 -35.85 -6.24 -4.38
N TYR A 41 -34.56 -6.38 -4.62
CA TYR A 41 -33.84 -7.64 -4.54
C TYR A 41 -33.78 -8.18 -3.12
N ARG A 42 -33.61 -7.29 -2.14
CA ARG A 42 -33.70 -7.63 -0.72
C ARG A 42 -35.06 -8.25 -0.39
N LYS A 43 -36.15 -7.71 -0.91
CA LYS A 43 -37.51 -8.28 -0.74
C LYS A 43 -37.65 -9.66 -1.40
N GLU A 44 -37.17 -9.81 -2.63
CA GLU A 44 -37.18 -11.09 -3.36
C GLU A 44 -36.34 -12.18 -2.66
N ILE A 45 -35.21 -11.82 -2.04
CA ILE A 45 -34.36 -12.73 -1.28
C ILE A 45 -35.00 -13.12 0.06
N VAL A 46 -35.75 -12.21 0.71
CA VAL A 46 -36.52 -12.50 1.93
C VAL A 46 -37.65 -13.51 1.66
N ASP A 47 -38.32 -13.38 0.52
CA ASP A 47 -39.46 -14.23 0.14
C ASP A 47 -39.03 -15.64 -0.33
N SER A 48 -37.72 -15.87 -0.53
CA SER A 48 -37.15 -17.19 -0.82
C SER A 48 -36.77 -17.94 0.46
N SER A 49 -37.38 -19.12 0.67
CA SER A 49 -37.18 -19.94 1.88
C SER A 49 -35.74 -20.43 2.09
N GLU A 50 -34.91 -20.39 1.04
CA GLU A 50 -33.53 -20.90 1.05
C GLU A 50 -32.50 -19.83 1.50
N TYR A 51 -32.76 -18.54 1.29
CA TYR A 51 -31.72 -17.49 1.39
C TYR A 51 -31.90 -16.47 2.52
N ALA A 52 -32.99 -16.56 3.29
CA ALA A 52 -33.28 -15.62 4.38
C ALA A 52 -32.19 -15.56 5.47
N ARG A 53 -31.40 -16.64 5.64
CA ARG A 53 -30.27 -16.68 6.60
C ARG A 53 -29.04 -15.90 6.12
N ILE A 54 -28.82 -15.83 4.81
CA ILE A 54 -27.63 -15.20 4.20
C ILE A 54 -27.79 -13.67 4.19
N LEU A 55 -29.01 -13.18 3.96
CA LEU A 55 -29.30 -11.75 3.87
C LEU A 55 -28.90 -10.95 5.13
N LYS A 56 -28.96 -11.57 6.32
CA LYS A 56 -28.54 -10.94 7.57
C LYS A 56 -27.03 -10.63 7.64
N LYS A 57 -26.23 -11.21 6.75
CA LYS A 57 -24.77 -11.08 6.70
C LYS A 57 -24.27 -10.24 5.53
N LEU A 58 -25.15 -9.79 4.63
CA LEU A 58 -24.79 -9.05 3.42
C LEU A 58 -25.02 -7.55 3.59
N ASN A 59 -24.09 -6.75 3.05
CA ASN A 59 -24.27 -5.32 2.83
C ASN A 59 -24.97 -5.06 1.48
N ASP A 60 -25.27 -3.79 1.18
CA ASP A 60 -26.08 -3.42 0.02
C ASP A 60 -25.43 -3.80 -1.32
N GLU A 61 -24.10 -3.73 -1.41
CA GLU A 61 -23.35 -4.17 -2.59
C GLU A 61 -23.39 -5.70 -2.77
N GLY A 62 -23.33 -6.47 -1.68
CA GLY A 62 -23.46 -7.94 -1.73
C GLY A 62 -24.85 -8.41 -2.17
N VAL A 63 -25.90 -7.67 -1.81
CA VAL A 63 -27.29 -7.96 -2.26
C VAL A 63 -27.43 -7.73 -3.76
N GLU A 64 -26.84 -6.65 -4.27
CA GLU A 64 -26.85 -6.34 -5.69
C GLU A 64 -26.03 -7.33 -6.52
N LEU A 65 -24.87 -7.77 -6.01
CA LEU A 65 -23.98 -8.73 -6.68
C LEU A 65 -24.66 -10.09 -6.93
N ILE A 66 -25.42 -10.59 -5.95
CA ILE A 66 -26.14 -11.88 -6.06
C ILE A 66 -27.26 -11.81 -7.09
N ARG A 67 -27.92 -10.66 -7.24
CA ARG A 67 -29.01 -10.53 -8.21
C ARG A 67 -28.54 -10.15 -9.61
N THR A 68 -27.43 -9.43 -9.71
CA THR A 68 -26.78 -9.09 -10.99
C THR A 68 -26.11 -10.30 -11.65
N SER A 69 -25.79 -11.35 -10.88
CA SER A 69 -25.65 -12.69 -11.47
C SER A 69 -27.04 -13.19 -11.88
N GLU A 70 -27.44 -12.90 -13.11
CA GLU A 70 -28.56 -13.61 -13.73
C GLU A 70 -28.28 -15.12 -13.68
N VAL A 71 -29.35 -15.93 -13.59
CA VAL A 71 -29.22 -17.38 -13.69
C VAL A 71 -28.53 -17.67 -15.02
N ASP A 72 -27.40 -18.39 -14.96
CA ASP A 72 -26.48 -18.72 -16.06
C ASP A 72 -25.43 -17.66 -16.49
N VAL A 73 -25.25 -16.55 -15.76
CA VAL A 73 -24.11 -15.64 -15.96
C VAL A 73 -23.00 -15.93 -14.94
N PRO A 74 -21.84 -16.47 -15.36
CA PRO A 74 -20.77 -16.82 -14.42
C PRO A 74 -20.15 -15.56 -13.78
N MET A 75 -20.16 -15.53 -12.45
CA MET A 75 -19.43 -14.53 -11.66
C MET A 75 -17.93 -14.60 -11.97
N ARG A 76 -17.30 -13.43 -12.18
CA ARG A 76 -15.87 -13.32 -12.51
C ARG A 76 -15.13 -12.69 -11.34
N PHE A 77 -14.14 -13.38 -10.83
CA PHE A 77 -13.18 -12.85 -9.88
C PHE A 77 -11.77 -13.31 -10.27
N ALA A 78 -10.77 -12.50 -9.95
CA ALA A 78 -9.37 -12.85 -10.10
C ALA A 78 -8.87 -13.35 -8.74
N LEU A 79 -8.38 -14.59 -8.72
CA LEU A 79 -7.75 -15.19 -7.55
C LEU A 79 -6.23 -15.17 -7.79
N ILE A 80 -5.50 -14.39 -6.99
CA ILE A 80 -4.04 -14.33 -7.06
C ILE A 80 -3.50 -15.10 -5.86
N LEU A 81 -2.75 -16.15 -6.13
CA LEU A 81 -2.18 -17.04 -5.14
C LEU A 81 -0.66 -16.93 -5.22
N SER A 82 -0.03 -16.46 -4.15
CA SER A 82 1.41 -16.63 -3.95
C SER A 82 1.65 -18.06 -3.48
N ALA A 83 2.57 -18.77 -4.12
CA ALA A 83 2.91 -20.15 -3.79
C ALA A 83 4.43 -20.32 -3.71
N GLU A 84 4.90 -20.95 -2.63
CA GLU A 84 6.33 -21.08 -2.31
C GLU A 84 6.97 -22.34 -2.91
N GLU A 85 6.23 -23.45 -3.07
CA GLU A 85 6.67 -24.67 -3.79
C GLU A 85 5.46 -25.46 -4.33
N ASP A 86 5.73 -26.53 -5.11
CA ASP A 86 4.84 -27.31 -5.99
C ASP A 86 3.35 -27.26 -5.62
N SER A 87 2.73 -26.18 -6.10
CA SER A 87 1.36 -25.80 -5.80
C SER A 87 0.36 -26.55 -6.67
N ALA A 88 0.82 -27.48 -7.53
CA ALA A 88 -0.03 -28.20 -8.45
C ALA A 88 -1.16 -28.96 -7.73
N GLN A 89 -0.89 -29.58 -6.57
CA GLN A 89 -1.88 -30.36 -5.85
C GLN A 89 -2.90 -29.48 -5.10
N PHE A 90 -2.45 -28.39 -4.47
CA PHE A 90 -3.32 -27.40 -3.82
C PHE A 90 -4.17 -26.63 -4.85
N LEU A 91 -3.58 -26.22 -5.96
CA LEU A 91 -4.29 -25.57 -7.06
C LEU A 91 -5.29 -26.53 -7.68
N SER A 92 -4.92 -27.80 -7.90
CA SER A 92 -5.84 -28.80 -8.42
C SER A 92 -7.03 -29.02 -7.49
N SER A 93 -6.81 -29.19 -6.18
CA SER A 93 -7.92 -29.36 -5.23
C SER A 93 -8.81 -28.12 -5.16
N THR A 94 -8.20 -26.93 -5.16
CA THR A 94 -8.91 -25.65 -5.10
C THR A 94 -9.73 -25.40 -6.37
N LEU A 95 -9.15 -25.64 -7.55
CA LEU A 95 -9.85 -25.55 -8.83
C LEU A 95 -11.03 -26.53 -8.90
N ILE A 96 -10.82 -27.77 -8.46
CA ILE A 96 -11.87 -28.79 -8.38
C ILE A 96 -13.00 -28.35 -7.45
N ASP A 97 -12.68 -27.79 -6.30
CA ASP A 97 -13.68 -27.32 -5.34
C ASP A 97 -14.43 -26.09 -5.85
N TYR A 98 -13.77 -25.15 -6.53
CA TYR A 98 -14.44 -24.03 -7.19
C TYR A 98 -15.38 -24.51 -8.30
N GLU A 99 -14.94 -25.43 -9.17
CA GLU A 99 -15.80 -26.00 -10.21
C GLU A 99 -17.00 -26.74 -9.64
N LYS A 100 -16.82 -27.55 -8.58
CA LYS A 100 -17.91 -28.23 -7.88
C LYS A 100 -18.95 -27.28 -7.30
N ASN A 101 -18.53 -26.08 -6.91
CA ASN A 101 -19.42 -25.04 -6.37
C ASN A 101 -19.94 -24.08 -7.47
N GLY A 102 -19.81 -24.44 -8.75
CA GLY A 102 -20.36 -23.67 -9.87
C GLY A 102 -19.54 -22.45 -10.26
N VAL A 103 -18.30 -22.35 -9.76
CA VAL A 103 -17.44 -21.19 -9.94
C VAL A 103 -16.41 -21.46 -11.02
N ARG A 104 -16.48 -20.72 -12.15
CA ARG A 104 -15.56 -20.87 -13.27
C ARG A 104 -14.43 -19.85 -13.21
N LEU A 105 -13.23 -20.32 -12.87
CA LEU A 105 -12.00 -19.55 -12.93
C LEU A 105 -11.55 -19.40 -14.39
N LYS A 106 -11.55 -18.17 -14.91
CA LYS A 106 -11.10 -17.87 -16.29
C LYS A 106 -9.61 -17.60 -16.41
N HIS A 107 -8.98 -17.17 -15.33
CA HIS A 107 -7.58 -16.78 -15.30
C HIS A 107 -7.01 -17.16 -13.94
N LEU A 108 -5.95 -17.95 -13.98
CA LEU A 108 -5.15 -18.32 -12.83
C LEU A 108 -3.72 -17.92 -13.17
N GLU A 109 -3.17 -16.99 -12.42
CA GLU A 109 -1.78 -16.55 -12.55
C GLU A 109 -1.01 -17.02 -11.34
N ILE A 110 0.07 -17.77 -11.57
CA ILE A 110 1.02 -18.18 -10.55
C ILE A 110 2.27 -17.37 -10.81
N ARG A 111 2.63 -16.48 -9.89
CA ARG A 111 3.86 -15.71 -9.97
C ARG A 111 4.90 -16.40 -9.10
N PRO A 112 5.95 -17.01 -9.66
CA PRO A 112 7.11 -17.38 -8.85
C PRO A 112 7.71 -16.10 -8.27
N GLU A 113 8.10 -16.12 -6.98
CA GLU A 113 8.99 -15.09 -6.45
C GLU A 113 10.21 -15.03 -7.37
N LYS A 114 10.51 -13.86 -7.94
CA LYS A 114 11.78 -13.67 -8.63
C LYS A 114 12.86 -13.80 -7.57
N GLU A 115 13.61 -14.89 -7.59
CA GLU A 115 14.89 -14.96 -6.88
C GLU A 115 15.77 -13.80 -7.35
N ARG A 116 15.89 -12.76 -6.53
CA ARG A 116 17.01 -11.83 -6.64
C ARG A 116 18.19 -12.50 -5.97
N ASN A 117 19.00 -13.17 -6.78
CA ASN A 117 20.42 -13.37 -6.45
C ASN A 117 21.13 -12.02 -6.59
N GLY A 118 20.88 -11.10 -5.65
CA GLY A 118 21.49 -9.78 -5.57
C GLY A 118 22.49 -9.73 -4.41
N SER A 119 23.78 -9.86 -4.73
CA SER A 119 24.98 -9.25 -4.14
C SER A 119 24.99 -8.56 -2.73
N TYR A 120 24.24 -8.99 -1.72
CA TYR A 120 24.23 -8.30 -0.41
C TYR A 120 24.89 -9.14 0.69
N GLY A 121 25.88 -8.55 1.35
CA GLY A 121 26.83 -9.29 2.18
C GLY A 121 27.82 -10.11 1.34
N TYR A 122 28.21 -9.64 0.14
CA TYR A 122 29.18 -10.35 -0.70
C TYR A 122 30.48 -10.62 0.09
N GLY A 123 30.74 -11.88 0.39
CA GLY A 123 31.87 -12.32 1.22
C GLY A 123 31.60 -12.39 2.74
N ASP A 124 30.39 -12.06 3.20
CA ASP A 124 29.92 -12.24 4.58
C ASP A 124 28.93 -13.41 4.64
N GLU A 125 29.45 -14.62 4.76
CA GLU A 125 28.67 -15.86 4.82
C GLU A 125 27.70 -15.88 6.03
N ALA A 126 28.06 -15.22 7.14
CA ALA A 126 27.22 -15.16 8.32
C ALA A 126 25.97 -14.30 8.07
N TYR A 127 26.14 -13.15 7.40
CA TYR A 127 25.01 -12.31 7.01
C TYR A 127 24.09 -13.00 6.00
N ILE A 128 24.66 -13.67 4.98
CA ILE A 128 23.88 -14.40 3.97
C ILE A 128 23.05 -15.50 4.63
N LYS A 129 23.67 -16.31 5.48
CA LYS A 129 22.96 -17.36 6.23
C LYS A 129 21.86 -16.77 7.12
N ARG A 130 22.13 -15.66 7.81
CA ARG A 130 21.13 -14.98 8.64
C ARG A 130 19.95 -14.47 7.82
N ARG A 131 20.19 -13.94 6.61
CA ARG A 131 19.13 -13.53 5.67
C ARG A 131 18.27 -14.70 5.23
N GLU A 132 18.89 -15.83 4.88
CA GLU A 132 18.17 -17.07 4.52
C GLU A 132 17.29 -17.54 5.67
N GLU A 133 17.83 -17.63 6.89
CA GLU A 133 17.06 -18.03 8.08
C GLU A 133 15.82 -17.15 8.31
N LEU A 134 15.96 -15.83 8.22
CA LEU A 134 14.85 -14.89 8.40
C LEU A 134 13.83 -14.96 7.26
N ASN A 135 14.29 -15.18 6.03
CA ASN A 135 13.40 -15.35 4.89
C ASN A 135 12.58 -16.64 5.00
N GLU A 136 13.18 -17.74 5.44
CA GLU A 136 12.45 -19.01 5.67
C GLU A 136 11.41 -18.87 6.79
N ILE A 137 11.71 -18.10 7.84
CA ILE A 137 10.72 -17.77 8.88
C ILE A 137 9.55 -16.97 8.29
N ALA A 138 9.83 -15.98 7.43
CA ALA A 138 8.80 -15.18 6.78
C ALA A 138 7.91 -16.01 5.84
N LYS A 139 8.52 -16.91 5.05
CA LYS A 139 7.82 -17.83 4.15
C LYS A 139 6.89 -18.79 4.91
N ALA A 140 7.39 -19.34 6.02
CA ALA A 140 6.61 -20.26 6.84
C ALA A 140 5.32 -19.65 7.45
N TYR A 141 5.22 -18.32 7.52
CA TYR A 141 4.07 -17.63 8.13
C TYR A 141 2.78 -17.79 7.32
N LYS A 142 1.71 -18.26 7.98
CA LYS A 142 0.37 -18.31 7.40
C LYS A 142 -0.58 -17.37 8.13
N TYR A 143 -1.57 -16.86 7.40
CA TYR A 143 -2.59 -16.02 8.01
C TYR A 143 -3.33 -16.79 9.12
N GLY A 144 -3.41 -16.19 10.30
CA GLY A 144 -3.99 -16.80 11.49
C GLY A 144 -2.96 -17.37 12.46
N ASP A 145 -1.71 -17.55 12.03
CA ASP A 145 -0.61 -17.91 12.93
C ASP A 145 -0.21 -16.72 13.80
N ASP A 146 0.43 -17.03 14.92
CA ASP A 146 1.16 -16.03 15.69
C ASP A 146 2.33 -15.48 14.87
N LEU A 147 2.58 -14.16 14.98
CA LEU A 147 3.72 -13.53 14.32
C LEU A 147 5.04 -14.07 14.89
N PRO A 148 6.07 -14.26 14.06
CA PRO A 148 7.33 -14.83 14.52
C PRO A 148 8.02 -13.92 15.53
N GLU A 149 8.55 -14.55 16.58
CA GLU A 149 9.39 -13.89 17.58
C GLU A 149 10.85 -14.07 17.19
N ILE A 150 11.48 -12.98 16.74
CA ILE A 150 12.86 -12.97 16.28
C ILE A 150 13.77 -12.48 17.40
N GLU A 151 14.75 -13.31 17.76
CA GLU A 151 15.86 -12.89 18.59
C GLU A 151 16.97 -12.33 17.68
N TYR A 152 17.16 -11.02 17.74
CA TYR A 152 18.20 -10.32 16.98
C TYR A 152 19.53 -10.35 17.72
N SER A 153 20.62 -10.43 16.97
CA SER A 153 21.97 -10.44 17.52
C SER A 153 22.36 -9.07 18.10
N PRO A 154 23.36 -9.00 18.99
CA PRO A 154 23.91 -7.72 19.45
C PRO A 154 24.42 -6.83 18.31
N GLU A 155 24.90 -7.42 17.21
CA GLU A 155 25.36 -6.69 16.04
C GLU A 155 24.19 -6.10 15.25
N GLU A 156 23.11 -6.85 15.06
CA GLU A 156 21.87 -6.35 14.43
C GLU A 156 21.30 -5.18 15.25
N HIS A 157 21.23 -5.32 16.58
CA HIS A 157 20.85 -4.21 17.45
C HIS A 157 21.79 -3.00 17.35
N LYS A 158 23.08 -3.23 17.11
CA LYS A 158 24.04 -2.13 16.95
C LYS A 158 23.83 -1.35 15.67
N VAL A 159 23.56 -2.03 14.56
CA VAL A 159 23.22 -1.38 13.28
C VAL A 159 21.95 -0.55 13.44
N TRP A 160 20.91 -1.11 14.07
CA TRP A 160 19.68 -0.40 14.40
C TRP A 160 19.95 0.88 15.21
N GLU A 161 20.75 0.78 16.29
CA GLU A 161 21.07 1.92 17.16
C GLU A 161 21.72 3.08 16.39
N ILE A 162 22.67 2.76 15.50
CA ILE A 162 23.38 3.74 14.68
C ILE A 162 22.40 4.50 13.79
N VAL A 163 21.54 3.77 13.07
CA VAL A 163 20.61 4.38 12.11
C VAL A 163 19.50 5.14 12.82
N PHE A 164 18.94 4.56 13.89
CA PHE A 164 17.90 5.17 14.71
C PHE A 164 18.33 6.52 15.25
N LYS A 165 19.51 6.60 15.90
CA LYS A 165 20.02 7.85 16.47
C LYS A 165 20.25 8.91 15.41
N LYS A 166 20.75 8.51 14.24
CA LYS A 166 21.01 9.45 13.15
C LYS A 166 19.70 10.01 12.58
N LEU A 167 18.72 9.16 12.29
CA LEU A 167 17.42 9.59 11.79
C LEU A 167 16.69 10.47 12.82
N GLN A 168 16.67 10.06 14.09
CA GLN A 168 16.05 10.82 15.17
C GLN A 168 16.59 12.25 15.28
N SER A 169 17.88 12.46 15.03
CA SER A 169 18.48 13.81 15.02
C SER A 169 17.95 14.73 13.91
N LEU A 170 17.35 14.17 12.86
CA LEU A 170 16.82 14.90 11.70
C LEU A 170 15.29 15.10 11.76
N HIS A 171 14.57 14.37 12.61
CA HIS A 171 13.10 14.36 12.62
C HIS A 171 12.51 15.78 12.74
N SER A 172 12.94 16.55 13.76
CA SER A 172 12.39 17.89 14.00
C SER A 172 12.54 18.86 12.84
N SER A 173 13.59 18.69 12.02
CA SER A 173 13.91 19.61 10.93
C SER A 173 13.34 19.15 9.58
N HIS A 174 13.24 17.84 9.33
CA HIS A 174 12.97 17.32 7.99
C HIS A 174 11.65 16.55 7.86
N THR A 175 10.99 16.14 8.95
CA THR A 175 9.80 15.27 8.87
C THR A 175 8.53 16.00 9.29
N CYS A 176 7.39 15.55 8.78
CA CYS A 176 6.11 16.20 9.08
C CYS A 176 5.71 16.02 10.55
N ILE A 177 4.85 16.90 11.06
CA ILE A 177 4.41 16.84 12.46
C ILE A 177 3.69 15.53 12.80
N GLU A 178 2.95 14.95 11.86
CA GLU A 178 2.22 13.70 12.02
C GLU A 178 3.18 12.53 12.27
N TYR A 179 4.26 12.45 11.49
CA TYR A 179 5.34 11.48 11.71
C TYR A 179 5.94 11.64 13.10
N GLN A 180 6.31 12.87 13.48
CA GLN A 180 6.95 13.14 14.76
C GLN A 180 6.05 12.75 15.95
N GLN A 181 4.75 13.04 15.86
CA GLN A 181 3.76 12.68 16.89
C GLN A 181 3.60 11.16 16.99
N ASN A 182 3.45 10.47 15.86
CA ASN A 182 3.29 9.01 15.84
C ASN A 182 4.55 8.29 16.32
N PHE A 183 5.73 8.73 15.87
CA PHE A 183 7.01 8.21 16.32
C PHE A 183 7.16 8.38 17.83
N ARG A 184 6.88 9.59 18.35
CA ARG A 184 6.95 9.85 19.79
C ARG A 184 5.98 8.99 20.58
N GLN A 185 4.77 8.77 20.08
CA GLN A 185 3.80 7.89 20.73
C GLN A 185 4.29 6.44 20.78
N MET A 186 4.92 5.96 19.71
CA MET A 186 5.52 4.63 19.68
C MET A 186 6.68 4.50 20.68
N GLU A 187 7.51 5.53 20.86
CA GLU A 187 8.52 5.56 21.92
C GLU A 187 7.88 5.48 23.32
N LEU A 188 6.83 6.27 23.57
CA LEU A 188 6.13 6.29 24.86
C LEU A 188 5.46 4.96 25.20
N GLU A 189 5.02 4.20 24.19
CA GLU A 189 4.48 2.84 24.36
C GLU A 189 5.58 1.76 24.45
N GLY A 190 6.87 2.14 24.43
CA GLY A 190 8.00 1.22 24.50
C GLY A 190 8.14 0.34 23.25
N LEU A 191 7.60 0.81 22.11
CA LEU A 191 7.67 0.11 20.83
C LEU A 191 8.90 0.50 20.03
N LEU A 192 9.44 1.71 20.21
CA LEU A 192 10.63 2.17 19.51
C LEU A 192 11.64 2.69 20.54
N GLU A 193 12.85 2.17 20.47
CA GLU A 193 13.98 2.65 21.28
C GLU A 193 15.29 2.48 20.51
N PRO A 194 16.34 3.27 20.81
CA PRO A 194 17.61 3.17 20.10
C PRO A 194 18.34 1.83 20.34
N SER A 195 18.24 1.26 21.54
CA SER A 195 19.07 0.12 21.97
C SER A 195 18.59 -1.23 21.48
N ARG A 196 17.34 -1.33 21.01
CA ARG A 196 16.70 -2.62 20.72
C ARG A 196 15.79 -2.53 19.52
N ILE A 197 15.96 -3.50 18.61
CA ILE A 197 15.03 -3.74 17.52
C ILE A 197 13.69 -4.19 18.11
N PRO A 198 12.56 -3.62 17.66
CA PRO A 198 11.28 -3.94 18.23
C PRO A 198 10.72 -5.26 17.72
N LYS A 199 9.82 -5.85 18.51
CA LYS A 199 9.12 -7.08 18.15
C LYS A 199 8.01 -6.78 17.15
N LEU A 200 7.99 -7.52 16.05
CA LEU A 200 6.97 -7.42 15.00
C LEU A 200 5.55 -7.52 15.57
N SER A 201 5.33 -8.47 16.49
CA SER A 201 4.05 -8.70 17.15
C SER A 201 3.54 -7.49 17.94
N HIS A 202 4.43 -6.72 18.55
CA HIS A 202 4.08 -5.52 19.32
C HIS A 202 3.71 -4.36 18.41
N VAL A 203 4.51 -4.11 17.36
CA VAL A 203 4.24 -3.06 16.37
C VAL A 203 2.93 -3.36 15.63
N ASN A 204 2.71 -4.61 15.21
CA ASN A 204 1.47 -5.05 14.59
C ASN A 204 0.25 -4.79 15.48
N LYS A 205 0.30 -5.15 16.77
CA LYS A 205 -0.80 -4.88 17.72
C LYS A 205 -1.06 -3.38 17.87
N TYR A 206 -0.02 -2.54 17.82
CA TYR A 206 -0.17 -1.09 17.88
C TYR A 206 -0.89 -0.54 16.63
N LEU A 207 -0.45 -0.92 15.44
CA LEU A 207 -1.08 -0.48 14.18
C LEU A 207 -2.54 -0.95 14.09
N GLN A 208 -2.83 -2.18 14.53
CA GLN A 208 -4.19 -2.71 14.60
C GLN A 208 -5.10 -1.83 15.44
N ARG A 209 -4.63 -1.38 16.61
CA ARG A 209 -5.40 -0.49 17.49
C ARG A 209 -5.55 0.92 16.91
N LYS A 210 -4.54 1.44 16.23
CA LYS A 210 -4.52 2.82 15.73
C LYS A 210 -5.34 3.00 14.46
N THR A 211 -5.13 2.14 13.47
CA THR A 211 -5.70 2.30 12.13
C THR A 211 -6.20 0.99 11.55
N GLY A 212 -6.17 -0.12 12.29
CA GLY A 212 -6.54 -1.43 11.75
C GLY A 212 -5.55 -1.99 10.74
N PHE A 213 -4.39 -1.36 10.56
CA PHE A 213 -3.29 -1.94 9.78
C PHE A 213 -2.69 -3.14 10.49
N THR A 214 -2.32 -4.16 9.73
CA THR A 214 -1.60 -5.34 10.20
C THR A 214 -0.30 -5.49 9.43
N LEU A 215 0.67 -6.14 10.06
CA LEU A 215 1.94 -6.47 9.44
C LEU A 215 1.98 -7.96 9.11
N ARG A 216 2.50 -8.28 7.94
CA ARG A 216 2.77 -9.66 7.51
C ARG A 216 4.25 -9.77 7.12
N PRO A 217 5.03 -10.69 7.73
CA PRO A 217 6.40 -10.89 7.31
C PRO A 217 6.47 -11.39 5.87
N CYS A 218 7.41 -10.88 5.07
CA CYS A 218 7.70 -11.35 3.71
C CYS A 218 9.20 -11.59 3.50
N SER A 219 9.53 -12.53 2.61
CA SER A 219 10.90 -12.94 2.24
C SER A 219 11.62 -11.95 1.32
N GLY A 220 10.97 -10.85 0.93
CA GLY A 220 11.54 -9.86 0.04
C GLY A 220 10.48 -9.07 -0.72
N LEU A 221 10.84 -8.63 -1.93
CA LEU A 221 9.98 -7.83 -2.80
C LEU A 221 8.91 -8.71 -3.47
N LEU A 222 7.64 -8.43 -3.17
CA LEU A 222 6.51 -8.99 -3.89
C LEU A 222 6.35 -8.33 -5.26
N SER A 223 5.56 -8.94 -6.14
CA SER A 223 5.09 -8.24 -7.33
C SER A 223 4.23 -7.02 -6.92
N ALA A 224 4.30 -5.93 -7.69
CA ALA A 224 3.52 -4.72 -7.39
C ALA A 224 2.03 -5.02 -7.21
N ARG A 225 1.48 -5.95 -8.00
CA ARG A 225 0.08 -6.38 -7.90
C ARG A 225 -0.22 -6.99 -6.53
N ASP A 226 0.62 -7.90 -6.05
CA ASP A 226 0.39 -8.62 -4.78
C ASP A 226 0.59 -7.72 -3.56
N PHE A 227 1.62 -6.88 -3.62
CA PHE A 227 1.88 -5.89 -2.58
C PHE A 227 0.71 -4.91 -2.46
N LEU A 228 0.30 -4.28 -3.57
CA LEU A 228 -0.82 -3.34 -3.55
C LEU A 228 -2.13 -4.01 -3.16
N ALA A 229 -2.41 -5.23 -3.63
CA ALA A 229 -3.61 -5.97 -3.22
C ALA A 229 -3.66 -6.21 -1.71
N SER A 230 -2.51 -6.41 -1.04
CA SER A 230 -2.44 -6.55 0.42
C SER A 230 -2.91 -5.28 1.14
N LEU A 231 -2.57 -4.10 0.60
CA LEU A 231 -2.97 -2.81 1.18
C LEU A 231 -4.50 -2.61 1.19
N ALA A 232 -5.23 -3.20 0.25
CA ALA A 232 -6.69 -3.14 0.21
C ALA A 232 -7.34 -3.64 1.51
N PHE A 233 -6.67 -4.59 2.17
CA PHE A 233 -7.08 -5.21 3.43
C PHE A 233 -6.34 -4.62 4.65
N ARG A 234 -5.64 -3.48 4.46
CA ARG A 234 -4.73 -2.89 5.46
C ARG A 234 -3.67 -3.87 5.95
N VAL A 235 -3.21 -4.76 5.07
CA VAL A 235 -2.10 -5.67 5.34
C VAL A 235 -0.86 -5.09 4.67
N PHE A 236 0.15 -4.74 5.46
CA PHE A 236 1.44 -4.31 4.97
C PHE A 236 2.43 -5.48 5.02
N GLN A 237 3.04 -5.78 3.87
CA GLN A 237 4.09 -6.78 3.75
C GLN A 237 5.39 -6.14 4.23
N THR A 238 6.01 -6.71 5.26
CA THR A 238 7.19 -6.14 5.92
C THR A 238 8.32 -7.16 5.94
N THR A 239 9.54 -6.71 5.68
CA THR A 239 10.72 -7.52 5.94
C THR A 239 11.05 -7.53 7.44
N ILE A 240 11.83 -8.53 7.85
CA ILE A 240 12.26 -8.73 9.25
C ILE A 240 13.78 -8.85 9.38
N TYR A 241 14.53 -8.62 8.29
CA TYR A 241 15.99 -8.59 8.31
C TYR A 241 16.50 -7.15 8.40
N ILE A 242 17.71 -6.98 8.94
CA ILE A 242 18.39 -5.67 8.96
C ILE A 242 19.42 -5.57 7.85
N ARG A 243 19.66 -4.35 7.35
CA ARG A 243 20.76 -4.05 6.43
C ARG A 243 22.12 -4.45 6.99
N HIS A 244 23.06 -4.71 6.09
CA HIS A 244 24.42 -5.13 6.43
C HIS A 244 25.20 -4.05 7.21
N HIS A 245 25.97 -4.47 8.21
CA HIS A 245 26.74 -3.57 9.11
C HIS A 245 27.78 -2.71 8.39
N GLY A 246 28.29 -3.15 7.24
CA GLY A 246 29.24 -2.41 6.41
C GLY A 246 28.65 -1.16 5.74
N SER A 247 27.32 -1.08 5.60
CA SER A 247 26.62 0.05 4.97
C SER A 247 25.37 0.43 5.79
N PRO A 248 25.50 0.82 7.07
CA PRO A 248 24.34 1.09 7.91
C PRO A 248 23.53 2.29 7.39
N HIS A 249 24.16 3.16 6.62
CA HIS A 249 23.60 4.41 6.14
C HIS A 249 22.74 4.29 4.88
N HIS A 250 22.82 3.16 4.18
CA HIS A 250 22.15 2.97 2.90
C HIS A 250 21.77 1.51 2.73
N SER A 251 20.51 1.26 2.35
CA SER A 251 20.05 -0.07 1.95
C SER A 251 19.30 0.05 0.62
N PRO A 252 19.71 -0.68 -0.43
CA PRO A 252 18.95 -0.75 -1.68
C PRO A 252 17.69 -1.63 -1.55
N GLU A 253 17.59 -2.41 -0.47
CA GLU A 253 16.42 -3.24 -0.15
C GLU A 253 15.66 -2.63 1.04
N PRO A 254 14.33 -2.76 1.08
CA PRO A 254 13.54 -2.33 2.22
C PRO A 254 13.80 -3.29 3.39
N ASP A 255 14.81 -2.99 4.21
CA ASP A 255 15.11 -3.72 5.44
C ASP A 255 14.20 -3.27 6.58
N LEU A 256 14.23 -3.92 7.76
CA LEU A 256 13.30 -3.58 8.84
C LEU A 256 13.40 -2.12 9.29
N VAL A 257 14.55 -1.46 9.11
CA VAL A 257 14.68 -0.03 9.42
C VAL A 257 13.75 0.78 8.54
N HIS A 258 13.72 0.48 7.24
CA HIS A 258 12.79 1.09 6.30
C HIS A 258 11.33 0.88 6.75
N GLU A 259 11.00 -0.34 7.13
CA GLU A 259 9.63 -0.69 7.52
C GLU A 259 9.20 -0.07 8.85
N PHE A 260 10.04 -0.17 9.87
CA PHE A 260 9.66 0.15 11.25
C PHE A 260 9.90 1.62 11.60
N ILE A 261 10.89 2.26 10.97
CA ILE A 261 11.15 3.70 11.16
C ILE A 261 10.46 4.53 10.07
N GLY A 262 10.39 4.03 8.83
CA GLY A 262 9.74 4.74 7.74
C GLY A 262 8.23 4.55 7.73
N HIS A 263 7.78 3.33 7.44
CA HIS A 263 6.37 3.03 7.21
C HIS A 263 5.50 3.00 8.48
N CYS A 264 5.91 2.28 9.52
CA CYS A 264 5.06 2.02 10.69
C CYS A 264 4.54 3.29 11.39
N PRO A 265 5.35 4.34 11.65
CA PRO A 265 4.85 5.58 12.23
C PRO A 265 3.83 6.26 11.32
N MET A 266 3.98 6.18 10.00
CA MET A 266 3.05 6.76 9.05
C MET A 266 1.76 5.93 8.92
N PHE A 267 1.80 4.59 8.99
CA PHE A 267 0.58 3.79 9.05
C PHE A 267 -0.24 3.95 10.33
N ALA A 268 0.35 4.53 11.38
CA ALA A 268 -0.40 4.96 12.56
C ALA A 268 -1.24 6.24 12.31
N ASP A 269 -0.97 6.97 11.23
CA ASP A 269 -1.80 8.10 10.79
C ASP A 269 -3.03 7.60 10.00
N PRO A 270 -4.25 8.03 10.36
CA PRO A 270 -5.48 7.56 9.71
C PRO A 270 -5.58 7.95 8.23
N PHE A 271 -4.97 9.06 7.80
CA PHE A 271 -5.03 9.50 6.40
C PHE A 271 -4.03 8.73 5.53
N ILE A 272 -2.81 8.48 6.00
CA ILE A 272 -1.87 7.58 5.29
C ILE A 272 -2.44 6.16 5.21
N ALA A 273 -2.99 5.63 6.30
CA ALA A 273 -3.63 4.32 6.30
C ALA A 273 -4.79 4.27 5.29
N GLN A 274 -5.62 5.32 5.23
CA GLN A 274 -6.70 5.43 4.27
C GLN A 274 -6.21 5.54 2.82
N MET A 275 -5.21 6.37 2.56
CA MET A 275 -4.62 6.54 1.22
C MET A 275 -4.02 5.22 0.72
N SER A 276 -3.25 4.54 1.56
CA SER A 276 -2.63 3.25 1.24
C SER A 276 -3.69 2.19 0.95
N GLN A 277 -4.74 2.13 1.75
CA GLN A 277 -5.87 1.24 1.50
C GLN A 277 -6.58 1.57 0.19
N GLN A 278 -6.73 2.86 -0.16
CA GLN A 278 -7.37 3.27 -1.40
C GLN A 278 -6.57 2.86 -2.64
N ILE A 279 -5.24 3.04 -2.60
CA ILE A 279 -4.36 2.53 -3.66
C ILE A 279 -4.53 1.01 -3.81
N GLY A 280 -4.58 0.28 -2.69
CA GLY A 280 -4.81 -1.16 -2.73
C GLY A 280 -6.18 -1.56 -3.27
N LEU A 281 -7.25 -0.88 -2.88
CA LEU A 281 -8.60 -1.14 -3.41
C LEU A 281 -8.68 -0.88 -4.92
N LEU A 282 -8.00 0.16 -5.41
CA LEU A 282 -7.91 0.47 -6.84
C LEU A 282 -7.11 -0.58 -7.62
N SER A 283 -6.20 -1.32 -6.97
CA SER A 283 -5.41 -2.37 -7.62
C SER A 283 -6.21 -3.65 -7.88
N LEU A 284 -7.30 -3.87 -7.14
CA LEU A 284 -8.12 -5.06 -7.25
C LEU A 284 -8.85 -5.11 -8.61
N GLY A 285 -8.47 -6.06 -9.46
CA GLY A 285 -9.03 -6.21 -10.81
C GLY A 285 -8.49 -5.20 -11.85
N ALA A 286 -7.50 -4.38 -11.48
CA ALA A 286 -6.84 -3.46 -12.38
C ALA A 286 -6.01 -4.18 -13.45
N THR A 287 -5.92 -3.59 -14.65
CA THR A 287 -4.99 -4.02 -15.70
C THR A 287 -3.54 -3.84 -15.27
N ASP A 288 -2.57 -4.51 -15.91
CA ASP A 288 -1.15 -4.34 -15.56
C ASP A 288 -0.67 -2.90 -15.73
N GLU A 289 -1.13 -2.19 -16.76
CA GLU A 289 -0.84 -0.75 -16.96
C GLU A 289 -1.34 0.10 -15.78
N GLN A 290 -2.53 -0.19 -15.26
CA GLN A 290 -3.06 0.49 -14.08
C GLN A 290 -2.31 0.11 -12.80
N ILE A 291 -1.81 -1.13 -12.67
CA ILE A 291 -0.95 -1.54 -11.55
C ILE A 291 0.35 -0.74 -11.57
N GLU A 292 0.98 -0.56 -12.72
CA GLU A 292 2.19 0.26 -12.86
C GLU A 292 1.94 1.72 -12.46
N GLN A 293 0.80 2.29 -12.89
CA GLN A 293 0.39 3.64 -12.50
C GLN A 293 0.16 3.77 -10.98
N LEU A 294 -0.51 2.80 -10.37
CA LEU A 294 -0.75 2.76 -8.93
C LEU A 294 0.54 2.58 -8.13
N ALA A 295 1.45 1.72 -8.60
CA ALA A 295 2.76 1.53 -8.00
C ALA A 295 3.61 2.81 -8.09
N THR A 296 3.54 3.51 -9.22
CA THR A 296 4.21 4.81 -9.41
C THR A 296 3.64 5.88 -8.47
N MET A 297 2.33 5.93 -8.27
CA MET A 297 1.75 6.82 -7.27
C MET A 297 2.16 6.44 -5.84
N TYR A 298 2.21 5.15 -5.53
CA TYR A 298 2.68 4.66 -4.24
C TYR A 298 4.13 5.12 -3.99
N TRP A 299 4.99 4.98 -5.00
CA TRP A 299 6.37 5.48 -4.98
C TRP A 299 6.43 6.98 -4.64
N PHE A 300 5.71 7.81 -5.38
CA PHE A 300 5.85 9.26 -5.23
C PHE A 300 5.16 9.87 -4.01
N MET A 301 4.35 9.11 -3.28
CA MET A 301 3.66 9.62 -2.09
C MET A 301 3.95 8.83 -0.83
N ILE A 302 3.84 7.51 -0.87
CA ILE A 302 4.04 6.67 0.31
C ILE A 302 5.54 6.37 0.52
N GLU A 303 6.34 6.29 -0.54
CA GLU A 303 7.79 6.06 -0.42
C GLU A 303 8.61 7.36 -0.41
N PHE A 304 8.32 8.30 -1.32
CA PHE A 304 9.12 9.51 -1.53
C PHE A 304 8.30 10.81 -1.50
N GLY A 305 7.12 10.79 -0.87
CA GLY A 305 6.28 11.97 -0.77
C GLY A 305 6.82 13.05 0.16
N LEU A 306 6.55 14.31 -0.19
CA LEU A 306 6.74 15.48 0.66
C LEU A 306 5.40 16.17 0.95
N CYS A 307 5.33 16.93 2.03
CA CYS A 307 4.27 17.89 2.29
C CYS A 307 4.81 19.28 2.64
N ARG A 308 3.95 20.31 2.56
CA ARG A 308 4.26 21.67 3.04
C ARG A 308 3.77 21.87 4.47
N GLN A 309 4.64 22.36 5.35
CA GLN A 309 4.28 22.80 6.70
C GLN A 309 5.08 24.05 7.03
N ASP A 310 4.39 25.14 7.40
CA ASP A 310 5.01 26.45 7.70
C ASP A 310 5.99 26.92 6.61
N ASP A 311 5.56 26.83 5.34
CA ASP A 311 6.35 27.13 4.14
C ASP A 311 7.64 26.29 3.95
N GLN A 312 7.82 25.22 4.75
CA GLN A 312 8.92 24.27 4.63
C GLN A 312 8.46 22.95 4.02
N LEU A 313 9.38 22.29 3.30
CA LEU A 313 9.19 20.92 2.82
C LEU A 313 9.47 19.94 3.95
N LYS A 314 8.57 18.99 4.15
CA LYS A 314 8.67 17.94 5.16
C LYS A 314 8.42 16.56 4.54
N ALA A 315 9.23 15.59 4.92
CA ALA A 315 9.06 14.22 4.49
C ALA A 315 7.83 13.56 5.12
N ILE A 316 7.09 12.84 4.27
CA ILE A 316 6.04 11.91 4.65
C ILE A 316 6.33 10.49 4.13
N GLY A 317 7.15 10.36 3.09
CA GLY A 317 7.47 9.08 2.45
C GLY A 317 8.46 8.23 3.25
N ALA A 318 8.20 6.92 3.35
CA ALA A 318 9.00 5.98 4.14
C ALA A 318 10.46 5.85 3.68
N GLY A 319 10.72 5.91 2.37
CA GLY A 319 12.05 5.96 1.79
C GLY A 319 12.85 7.18 2.28
N LEU A 320 12.21 8.34 2.41
CA LEU A 320 12.82 9.54 3.00
C LEU A 320 13.03 9.37 4.51
N LEU A 321 12.02 8.87 5.21
CA LEU A 321 12.03 8.74 6.67
C LEU A 321 13.04 7.70 7.19
N SER A 322 13.56 6.83 6.31
CA SER A 322 14.50 5.76 6.65
C SER A 322 15.89 5.90 6.01
N SER A 323 16.08 6.91 5.16
CA SER A 323 17.34 7.21 4.49
C SER A 323 17.74 8.66 4.76
N TYR A 324 18.70 8.86 5.68
CA TYR A 324 19.06 10.21 6.08
C TYR A 324 19.69 11.05 4.96
N GLY A 325 20.36 10.42 3.98
CA GLY A 325 20.95 11.12 2.84
C GLY A 325 19.88 11.61 1.87
N GLU A 326 18.95 10.74 1.50
CA GLU A 326 17.78 11.06 0.68
C GLU A 326 16.91 12.11 1.37
N LEU A 327 16.69 12.00 2.68
CA LEU A 327 15.89 12.94 3.48
C LEU A 327 16.39 14.38 3.36
N MET A 328 17.71 14.56 3.52
CA MET A 328 18.35 15.87 3.41
C MET A 328 18.32 16.39 1.96
N HIS A 329 18.51 15.51 0.98
CA HIS A 329 18.44 15.86 -0.44
C HIS A 329 17.03 16.29 -0.85
N ALA A 330 16.00 15.51 -0.51
CA ALA A 330 14.60 15.77 -0.83
C ALA A 330 14.09 17.10 -0.27
N CYS A 331 14.54 17.49 0.92
CA CYS A 331 14.16 18.76 1.55
C CYS A 331 15.08 19.94 1.18
N SER A 332 16.10 19.74 0.35
CA SER A 332 17.00 20.81 -0.12
C SER A 332 16.44 21.52 -1.36
N ASP A 333 17.19 22.47 -1.90
CA ASP A 333 16.90 23.17 -3.16
C ASP A 333 17.48 22.47 -4.41
N LYS A 334 18.11 21.30 -4.25
CA LYS A 334 18.76 20.56 -5.33
C LYS A 334 17.79 19.80 -6.26
N PRO A 335 16.81 19.03 -5.76
CA PRO A 335 15.88 18.31 -6.63
C PRO A 335 14.76 19.22 -7.12
N ILE A 336 14.00 18.74 -8.09
CA ILE A 336 12.78 19.39 -8.55
C ILE A 336 11.63 19.05 -7.59
N HIS A 337 10.85 20.06 -7.21
CA HIS A 337 9.61 19.88 -6.46
C HIS A 337 8.42 20.23 -7.33
N GLU A 338 7.59 19.23 -7.64
CA GLU A 338 6.31 19.44 -8.33
C GLU A 338 5.15 19.32 -7.34
N GLU A 339 4.08 20.08 -7.56
CA GLU A 339 2.85 19.89 -6.80
C GLU A 339 2.27 18.50 -7.05
N PHE A 340 1.83 17.84 -5.98
CA PHE A 340 1.24 16.51 -6.11
C PHE A 340 -0.05 16.57 -6.92
N ASP A 341 0.00 15.91 -8.07
CA ASP A 341 -1.13 15.63 -8.94
C ASP A 341 -1.13 14.12 -9.25
N PRO A 342 -2.15 13.36 -8.80
CA PRO A 342 -2.19 11.91 -8.95
C PRO A 342 -2.02 11.41 -10.40
N GLN A 343 -2.58 12.10 -11.40
CA GLN A 343 -2.49 11.67 -12.79
C GLN A 343 -1.11 11.92 -13.39
N ARG A 344 -0.50 13.06 -13.02
CA ARG A 344 0.87 13.40 -13.40
C ARG A 344 1.90 12.49 -12.73
N ALA A 345 1.70 12.19 -11.45
CA ALA A 345 2.55 11.32 -10.66
C ALA A 345 2.50 9.88 -11.17
N ALA A 346 1.30 9.36 -11.48
CA ALA A 346 1.09 7.99 -11.98
C ALA A 346 1.88 7.62 -13.25
N VAL A 347 2.33 8.60 -14.03
CA VAL A 347 3.09 8.39 -15.27
C VAL A 347 4.52 8.93 -15.21
N GLN A 348 4.94 9.45 -14.05
CA GLN A 348 6.30 9.93 -13.86
C GLN A 348 7.27 8.75 -13.79
N LYS A 349 8.30 8.76 -14.63
CA LYS A 349 9.37 7.77 -14.57
C LYS A 349 10.29 8.05 -13.39
N TYR A 350 10.81 7.00 -12.78
CA TYR A 350 11.79 7.06 -11.71
C TYR A 350 12.79 5.91 -11.82
N GLU A 351 13.90 6.04 -11.10
CA GLU A 351 14.92 5.01 -10.92
C GLU A 351 15.15 4.81 -9.42
N ASP A 352 15.63 3.64 -9.02
CA ASP A 352 15.86 3.24 -7.62
C ASP A 352 17.35 3.18 -7.24
N SER A 353 18.25 3.55 -8.17
CA SER A 353 19.70 3.42 -7.98
C SER A 353 20.38 4.64 -7.34
N ASP A 354 19.74 5.81 -7.38
CA ASP A 354 20.27 7.06 -6.84
C ASP A 354 19.12 7.93 -6.30
N TYR A 355 19.46 9.06 -5.69
CA TYR A 355 18.50 9.98 -5.10
C TYR A 355 17.55 10.52 -6.17
N GLN A 356 16.28 10.68 -5.80
CA GLN A 356 15.27 11.11 -6.78
C GLN A 356 15.59 12.53 -7.28
N PRO A 357 15.54 12.76 -8.60
CA PRO A 357 15.71 14.09 -9.16
C PRO A 357 14.44 14.94 -9.02
N LEU A 358 13.31 14.32 -8.72
CA LEU A 358 11.99 14.94 -8.62
C LEU A 358 11.19 14.32 -7.47
N TYR A 359 10.57 15.18 -6.67
CA TYR A 359 9.62 14.80 -5.62
C TYR A 359 8.29 15.51 -5.82
N PHE A 360 7.21 14.82 -5.48
CA PHE A 360 5.89 15.44 -5.42
C PHE A 360 5.58 15.96 -4.02
N VAL A 361 5.02 17.16 -3.97
CA VAL A 361 4.72 17.88 -2.74
C VAL A 361 3.21 18.08 -2.61
N ALA A 362 2.61 17.51 -1.57
CA ALA A 362 1.22 17.78 -1.20
C ALA A 362 1.13 18.99 -0.26
N ASP A 363 -0.02 19.68 -0.23
CA ASP A 363 -0.22 20.76 0.74
C ASP A 363 -0.38 20.21 2.16
N SER A 364 -0.90 19.00 2.29
CA SER A 364 -0.98 18.22 3.52
C SER A 364 -1.23 16.74 3.17
N ILE A 365 -1.11 15.84 4.15
CA ILE A 365 -1.51 14.44 3.97
C ILE A 365 -2.98 14.35 3.56
N PHE A 366 -3.85 15.16 4.18
CA PHE A 366 -5.27 15.23 3.85
C PHE A 366 -5.53 15.68 2.40
N ASP A 367 -4.78 16.66 1.91
CA ASP A 367 -4.83 17.10 0.50
C ASP A 367 -4.46 15.96 -0.45
N ALA A 368 -3.38 15.22 -0.17
CA ALA A 368 -2.98 14.07 -0.97
C ALA A 368 -4.09 13.01 -1.07
N VAL A 369 -4.70 12.64 0.07
CA VAL A 369 -5.82 11.69 0.10
C VAL A 369 -7.01 12.20 -0.72
N THR A 370 -7.33 13.48 -0.57
CA THR A 370 -8.45 14.11 -1.27
C THR A 370 -8.22 14.13 -2.78
N LYS A 371 -7.03 14.52 -3.22
CA LYS A 371 -6.63 14.51 -4.64
C LYS A 371 -6.71 13.10 -5.23
N LEU A 372 -6.22 12.08 -4.53
CA LEU A 372 -6.30 10.69 -4.98
C LEU A 372 -7.76 10.26 -5.22
N ARG A 373 -8.67 10.57 -4.28
CA ARG A 373 -10.10 10.23 -4.36
C ARG A 373 -10.85 10.87 -5.52
N HIS A 374 -10.50 12.11 -5.86
CA HIS A 374 -11.23 12.86 -6.88
C HIS A 374 -10.75 12.56 -8.31
N LYS A 375 -9.57 11.98 -8.47
CA LYS A 375 -8.94 11.75 -9.78
C LYS A 375 -8.95 10.30 -10.26
N PHE A 376 -9.32 9.34 -9.40
CA PHE A 376 -9.39 7.91 -9.69
C PHE A 376 -10.75 7.30 -9.35
#